data_AF-A0A5N7DE19-F1
#
_entry.id   AF-A0A5N7DE19-F1
#
_cell.length_a   1.000
_cell.length_b   1.000
_cell.length_c   1.000
_cell.angle_alpha   90.00
_cell.angle_beta   90.00
_cell.angle_gamma   90.00
#
_symmetry.space_group_name_H-M   'P 1'
#
loop_
_entity.id
_entity.type
_entity.pdbx_description
1 polymer ?
#
loop_
_entity_poly.entity_id
_entity_poly.type
_entity_poly.pdbx_seq_one_letter_code
_entity_poly.pdbx_strand_id
1 'polypeptide(L)'
;MEYVSIHLFPAREAFMRCNVKVPNEEGLVPLVGTFTDLQTHRLILNVPAVSDVFQNALICPDKDVQEQLARYNNAGTDHVLDDWRGRWCLGSWRVNFACYGPPAVVDAVFRVIESEFYKFRGAILTQSKYVAKPGQILNPDETGEELLPQNGAFSVAGIAAVNMREDSGGHAASSLIRPYLYE
;
A
#
# COMPACT_ATOMS: atom_id res chain seq x y z
N MET A 1 -33.39 -14.09 18.13
CA MET A 1 -32.69 -12.84 17.75
C MET A 1 -31.22 -13.18 17.82
N GLU A 2 -30.55 -13.26 16.67
CA GLU A 2 -29.11 -13.53 16.63
C GLU A 2 -28.38 -12.19 16.68
N TYR A 3 -27.41 -12.07 17.59
CA TYR A 3 -26.59 -10.88 17.72
C TYR A 3 -25.26 -11.11 17.02
N VAL A 4 -24.83 -10.13 16.23
CA VAL A 4 -23.47 -10.07 15.69
C VAL A 4 -22.64 -9.21 16.64
N SER A 5 -21.49 -9.73 17.07
CA SER A 5 -20.50 -9.02 17.88
C SER A 5 -19.21 -8.86 17.08
N ILE A 6 -18.57 -7.70 17.19
CA ILE A 6 -17.33 -7.36 16.47
C ILE A 6 -16.29 -6.89 17.48
N HIS A 7 -15.06 -7.41 17.36
CA HIS A 7 -13.92 -6.92 18.14
C HIS A 7 -13.34 -5.66 17.49
N LEU A 8 -13.10 -4.63 18.30
CA LEU A 8 -12.45 -3.39 17.86
C LEU A 8 -11.03 -3.33 18.40
N PHE A 9 -10.09 -2.95 17.53
CA PHE A 9 -8.73 -2.69 17.95
C PHE A 9 -8.67 -1.36 18.75
N PRO A 10 -7.90 -1.31 19.85
CA PRO A 10 -7.69 -0.06 20.57
C PRO A 10 -7.00 0.98 19.69
N ALA A 11 -7.41 2.24 19.84
CA ALA A 11 -6.75 3.37 19.19
C ALA A 11 -5.27 3.47 19.60
N ARG A 12 -4.43 3.99 18.71
CA ARG A 12 -2.97 3.97 18.85
C ARG A 12 -2.43 5.37 19.09
N GLU A 13 -1.28 5.48 19.75
CA GLU A 13 -0.59 6.76 19.98
C GLU A 13 0.18 7.21 18.73
N ALA A 14 0.72 6.27 17.96
CA ALA A 14 1.39 6.54 16.70
C ALA A 14 1.01 5.53 15.62
N PHE A 15 1.06 6.03 14.39
CA PHE A 15 0.84 5.33 13.14
C PHE A 15 1.93 5.77 12.16
N MET A 16 2.59 4.83 11.50
CA MET A 16 3.52 5.13 10.43
C MET A 16 3.12 4.38 9.18
N ARG A 17 2.68 5.13 8.17
CA ARG A 17 2.41 4.61 6.83
C ARG A 17 3.73 4.36 6.14
N CYS A 18 3.90 3.16 5.59
CA CYS A 18 5.13 2.74 4.92
C CYS A 18 4.81 2.25 3.50
N ASN A 19 5.73 2.54 2.58
CA ASN A 19 5.62 2.15 1.20
C ASN A 19 6.98 1.69 0.68
N VAL A 20 7.04 0.50 0.09
CA VAL A 20 8.23 0.01 -0.62
C VAL A 20 7.88 -0.16 -2.08
N LYS A 21 8.64 0.47 -2.97
CA LYS A 21 8.55 0.28 -4.41
C LYS A 21 9.76 -0.50 -4.89
N VAL A 22 9.54 -1.49 -5.77
CA VAL A 22 10.62 -2.18 -6.48
C VAL A 22 10.53 -1.86 -7.97
N PRO A 23 11.67 -1.58 -8.63
CA PRO A 23 11.66 -1.04 -9.99
C PRO A 23 11.32 -2.10 -11.05
N ASN A 24 11.65 -3.36 -10.80
CA ASN A 24 11.59 -4.45 -11.78
C ASN A 24 10.55 -5.52 -11.43
N GLU A 25 10.13 -6.27 -12.45
CA GLU A 25 9.10 -7.32 -12.33
C GLU A 25 9.59 -8.50 -11.49
N GLU A 26 10.87 -8.85 -11.60
CA GLU A 26 11.50 -9.91 -10.81
C GLU A 26 11.56 -9.59 -9.32
N GLY A 27 11.30 -8.33 -8.94
CA GLY A 27 11.26 -7.88 -7.55
C GLY A 27 10.07 -8.41 -6.76
N LEU A 28 9.02 -8.94 -7.39
CA LEU A 28 7.80 -9.38 -6.69
C LEU A 28 8.07 -10.51 -5.69
N VAL A 29 8.68 -11.60 -6.13
CA VAL A 29 8.91 -12.79 -5.28
C VAL A 29 9.71 -12.44 -4.02
N PRO A 30 10.87 -11.76 -4.11
CA PRO A 30 11.61 -11.43 -2.91
C PRO A 30 10.88 -10.37 -2.07
N LEU A 31 10.15 -9.40 -2.68
CA LEU A 31 9.33 -8.43 -1.95
C LEU A 31 8.28 -9.13 -1.07
N VAL A 32 7.58 -10.11 -1.64
CA VAL A 32 6.60 -10.95 -0.93
C VAL A 32 7.28 -11.75 0.18
N GLY A 33 8.39 -12.42 -0.14
CA GLY A 33 9.15 -13.18 0.85
C GLY A 33 9.53 -12.35 2.07
N THR A 34 10.02 -11.12 1.86
CA THR A 34 10.42 -10.24 2.96
C THR A 34 9.26 -9.73 3.79
N PHE A 35 8.17 -9.22 3.20
CA PHE A 35 7.07 -8.74 4.04
C PHE A 35 6.37 -9.90 4.77
N THR A 36 6.28 -11.08 4.17
CA THR A 36 5.70 -12.26 4.83
C THR A 36 6.57 -12.73 5.99
N ASP A 37 7.90 -12.70 5.85
CA ASP A 37 8.82 -12.98 6.96
C ASP A 37 8.65 -11.95 8.10
N LEU A 38 8.60 -10.66 7.74
CA LEU A 38 8.35 -9.58 8.70
C LEU A 38 6.99 -9.71 9.42
N GLN A 39 5.95 -10.18 8.73
CA GLN A 39 4.65 -10.49 9.34
C GLN A 39 4.74 -11.69 10.29
N THR A 40 5.46 -12.75 9.90
CA THR A 40 5.67 -13.95 10.72
C THR A 40 6.39 -13.61 12.02
N HIS A 41 7.34 -12.67 11.97
CA HIS A 41 8.05 -12.13 13.13
C HIS A 41 7.28 -11.02 13.87
N ARG A 42 6.04 -10.71 13.48
CA ARG A 42 5.18 -9.70 14.09
C ARG A 42 5.78 -8.28 14.08
N LEU A 43 6.59 -7.97 13.07
CA LEU A 43 7.09 -6.62 12.82
C LEU A 43 6.09 -5.81 11.99
N ILE A 44 5.46 -6.46 11.01
CA ILE A 44 4.30 -5.91 10.29
C ILE A 44 3.04 -6.53 10.88
N LEU A 45 2.18 -5.70 11.48
CA LEU A 45 1.02 -6.15 12.26
C LEU A 45 -0.30 -6.07 11.50
N ASN A 46 -0.35 -5.32 10.40
CA ASN A 46 -1.52 -5.25 9.52
C ASN A 46 -1.38 -6.21 8.34
N VAL A 47 -2.34 -6.13 7.41
CA VAL A 47 -2.32 -6.84 6.13
C VAL A 47 -1.65 -5.92 5.10
N PRO A 48 -0.44 -6.24 4.62
CA PRO A 48 0.18 -5.51 3.52
C PRO A 48 -0.66 -5.62 2.26
N ALA A 49 -0.72 -4.52 1.50
CA ALA A 49 -1.35 -4.49 0.19
C ALA A 49 -0.27 -4.35 -0.89
N VAL A 50 -0.18 -5.35 -1.77
CA VAL A 50 0.72 -5.32 -2.93
C VAL A 50 -0.06 -4.81 -4.15
N SER A 51 0.53 -3.87 -4.86
CA SER A 51 -0.04 -3.26 -6.06
C SER A 51 0.95 -3.31 -7.23
N ASP A 52 0.45 -3.63 -8.41
CA ASP A 52 1.21 -3.61 -9.66
C ASP A 52 1.35 -2.17 -10.19
N VAL A 53 2.09 -2.03 -11.30
CA VAL A 53 2.29 -0.75 -11.98
C VAL A 53 0.98 -0.08 -12.40
N PHE A 54 -0.04 -0.84 -12.79
CA PHE A 54 -1.32 -0.29 -13.22
C PHE A 54 -2.08 0.34 -12.05
N GLN A 55 -2.20 -0.38 -10.93
CA GLN A 55 -2.79 0.15 -9.71
C GLN A 55 -1.97 1.31 -9.14
N ASN A 56 -0.64 1.29 -9.29
CA ASN A 56 0.23 2.39 -8.91
C ASN A 56 -0.01 3.65 -9.75
N ALA A 57 -0.29 3.50 -11.05
CA ALA A 57 -0.65 4.59 -11.94
C ALA A 57 -2.02 5.17 -11.57
N LEU A 58 -3.00 4.32 -11.32
CA LEU A 58 -4.35 4.71 -10.88
C LEU A 58 -4.35 5.66 -9.69
N ILE A 59 -3.48 5.42 -8.71
CA ILE A 59 -3.39 6.24 -7.49
C ILE A 59 -2.30 7.31 -7.53
N CYS A 60 -1.65 7.49 -8.67
CA CYS A 60 -0.62 8.51 -8.80
C CYS A 60 -1.29 9.88 -8.88
N PRO A 61 -0.95 10.85 -7.99
CA PRO A 61 -1.54 12.19 -8.04
C PRO A 61 -1.05 13.02 -9.24
N ASP A 62 -0.05 12.53 -9.97
CA ASP A 62 0.50 13.18 -11.16
C ASP A 62 -0.54 13.21 -12.29
N LYS A 63 -0.90 14.41 -12.72
CA LYS A 63 -1.91 14.63 -13.77
C LYS A 63 -1.48 14.04 -15.10
N ASP A 64 -0.19 14.05 -15.42
CA ASP A 64 0.30 13.50 -16.69
C ASP A 64 0.10 11.98 -16.71
N VAL A 65 0.32 11.31 -15.58
CA VAL A 65 0.03 9.87 -15.43
C VAL A 65 -1.46 9.60 -15.62
N GLN A 66 -2.32 10.40 -14.99
CA GLN A 66 -3.78 10.24 -15.08
C GLN A 66 -4.30 10.48 -16.51
N GLU A 67 -3.80 11.49 -17.21
CA GLU A 67 -4.16 11.76 -18.60
C GLU A 67 -3.73 10.63 -19.53
N GLN A 68 -2.53 10.06 -19.30
CA GLN A 68 -2.05 8.93 -20.09
C GLN A 68 -2.88 7.69 -19.82
N LEU A 69 -3.21 7.41 -18.56
CA LEU A 69 -4.07 6.31 -18.18
C LEU A 69 -5.45 6.39 -18.85
N ALA A 70 -6.06 7.58 -18.90
CA ALA A 70 -7.32 7.80 -19.61
C ALA A 70 -7.22 7.50 -21.12
N ARG A 71 -6.09 7.81 -21.77
CA ARG A 71 -5.87 7.57 -23.21
C ARG A 71 -5.75 6.10 -23.57
N TYR A 72 -5.13 5.29 -22.70
CA TYR A 72 -4.88 3.87 -22.97
C TYR A 72 -5.95 2.93 -22.44
N ASN A 73 -7.03 3.48 -21.89
CA ASN A 73 -8.09 2.68 -21.28
C ASN A 73 -8.88 1.80 -22.26
N ASN A 74 -8.72 2.03 -23.57
CA ASN A 74 -9.41 1.32 -24.65
C ASN A 74 -8.51 0.40 -25.50
N ALA A 75 -7.20 0.35 -25.24
CA ALA A 75 -6.24 -0.45 -26.02
C ALA A 75 -5.30 -1.20 -25.06
N GLY A 76 -4.93 -2.44 -25.39
CA GLY A 76 -4.07 -3.28 -24.55
C GLY A 76 -2.85 -2.52 -24.01
N THR A 77 -2.67 -2.55 -22.69
CA THR A 77 -1.79 -1.63 -21.95
C THR A 77 -0.36 -2.14 -21.77
N ASP A 78 -0.02 -3.36 -22.20
CA ASP A 78 1.24 -3.99 -21.79
C ASP A 78 2.50 -3.19 -22.22
N HIS A 79 2.54 -2.73 -23.48
CA HIS A 79 3.64 -1.90 -23.99
C HIS A 79 3.72 -0.50 -23.36
N VAL A 80 2.61 -0.04 -22.78
CA VAL A 80 2.46 1.26 -22.13
C VAL A 80 2.98 1.19 -20.71
N LEU A 81 2.69 0.10 -20.00
CA LEU A 81 3.15 -0.12 -18.62
C LEU A 81 4.68 -0.14 -18.52
N ASP A 82 5.39 -0.70 -19.52
CA ASP A 82 6.85 -0.68 -19.57
C ASP A 82 7.41 0.75 -19.66
N ASP A 83 6.81 1.60 -20.48
CA ASP A 83 7.20 3.01 -20.63
C ASP A 83 6.90 3.80 -19.34
N TRP A 84 5.82 3.46 -18.65
CA TRP A 84 5.38 4.10 -17.41
C TRP A 84 6.28 3.77 -16.21
N ARG A 85 6.78 2.54 -16.13
CA ARG A 85 7.74 2.11 -15.08
C ARG A 85 8.96 3.02 -15.06
N GLY A 86 9.49 3.34 -16.24
CA GLY A 86 10.68 4.17 -16.41
C GLY A 86 10.42 5.68 -16.25
N ARG A 87 9.38 6.21 -16.92
CA ARG A 87 9.15 7.66 -16.99
C ARG A 87 8.65 8.29 -15.68
N TRP A 88 7.81 7.59 -14.92
CA TRP A 88 7.17 8.15 -13.72
C TRP A 88 7.60 7.48 -12.42
N CYS A 89 8.66 6.66 -12.47
CA CYS A 89 9.22 5.99 -11.28
C CYS A 89 8.14 5.27 -10.44
N LEU A 90 7.13 4.69 -11.11
CA LEU A 90 5.99 4.07 -10.43
C LEU A 90 6.39 2.77 -9.72
N GLY A 91 7.49 2.15 -10.18
CA GLY A 91 7.88 0.80 -9.82
C GLY A 91 7.03 -0.24 -10.55
N SER A 92 7.55 -1.45 -10.68
CA SER A 92 6.78 -2.60 -11.17
C SER A 92 5.84 -3.10 -10.08
N TRP A 93 6.33 -3.13 -8.84
CA TRP A 93 5.55 -3.52 -7.67
C TRP A 93 5.72 -2.53 -6.53
N ARG A 94 4.67 -2.44 -5.73
CA ARG A 94 4.62 -1.62 -4.53
C ARG A 94 3.96 -2.42 -3.43
N VAL A 95 4.48 -2.35 -2.20
CA VAL A 95 3.78 -2.84 -1.01
C VAL A 95 3.52 -1.68 -0.06
N ASN A 96 2.29 -1.62 0.45
CA ASN A 96 1.85 -0.67 1.48
C ASN A 96 1.59 -1.43 2.78
N PHE A 97 2.18 -0.97 3.88
CA PHE A 97 1.97 -1.53 5.21
C PHE A 97 2.14 -0.42 6.25
N ALA A 98 1.86 -0.74 7.52
CA ALA A 98 1.98 0.25 8.57
C ALA A 98 2.55 -0.31 9.88
N CYS A 99 3.18 0.59 10.63
CA CYS A 99 3.64 0.35 11.99
C CYS A 99 2.72 1.06 12.98
N TYR A 100 2.45 0.42 14.11
CA TYR A 100 1.54 0.92 15.14
C TYR A 100 2.16 0.78 16.53
N GLY A 101 1.81 1.69 17.43
CA GLY A 101 2.16 1.57 18.85
C GLY A 101 2.64 2.88 19.46
N PRO A 102 3.37 2.82 20.58
CA PRO A 102 4.05 3.98 21.13
C PRO A 102 5.08 4.55 20.13
N PRO A 103 5.32 5.87 20.09
CA PRO A 103 6.19 6.49 19.08
C PRO A 103 7.60 5.89 18.98
N ALA A 104 8.21 5.52 20.12
CA ALA A 104 9.54 4.93 20.16
C ALA A 104 9.56 3.48 19.63
N VAL A 105 8.48 2.72 19.86
CA VAL A 105 8.35 1.36 19.34
C VAL A 105 8.21 1.41 17.82
N VAL A 106 7.39 2.32 17.30
CA VAL A 106 7.23 2.53 15.86
C VAL A 106 8.57 2.82 15.18
N ASP A 107 9.39 3.70 15.75
CA ASP A 107 10.71 4.00 15.18
C ASP A 107 11.67 2.81 15.23
N ALA A 108 11.66 2.05 16.32
CA ALA A 108 12.52 0.87 16.45
C ALA A 108 12.12 -0.22 15.43
N VAL A 109 10.82 -0.50 15.32
CA VAL A 109 10.28 -1.47 14.35
C VAL A 109 10.57 -1.04 12.93
N PHE A 110 10.37 0.24 12.60
CA PHE A 110 10.65 0.77 11.26
C PHE A 110 12.12 0.59 10.87
N ARG A 111 13.08 0.85 11.76
CA ARG A 111 14.51 0.65 11.47
C ARG A 111 14.84 -0.80 11.12
N VAL A 112 14.23 -1.76 11.81
CA VAL A 112 14.41 -3.19 11.50
C VAL A 112 13.85 -3.49 10.12
N ILE A 113 12.62 -3.05 9.84
CA ILE A 113 11.97 -3.23 8.53
C ILE A 113 12.79 -2.58 7.40
N GLU A 114 13.28 -1.36 7.62
CA GLU A 114 14.12 -0.63 6.69
C GLU A 114 15.41 -1.39 6.37
N SER A 115 16.06 -1.98 7.39
CA SER A 115 17.26 -2.80 7.19
C SER A 115 17.01 -4.06 6.36
N GLU A 116 15.82 -4.65 6.43
CA GLU A 116 15.42 -5.78 5.60
C GLU A 116 15.18 -5.35 4.14
N PHE A 117 14.50 -4.22 3.93
CA PHE A 117 14.24 -3.72 2.58
C PHE A 117 15.47 -3.10 1.89
N TYR A 118 16.49 -2.63 2.64
CA TYR A 118 17.75 -2.17 2.05
C TYR A 118 18.55 -3.28 1.34
N LYS A 119 18.24 -4.55 1.60
CA LYS A 119 18.85 -5.69 0.90
C LYS A 119 18.42 -5.78 -0.56
N PHE A 120 17.37 -5.06 -0.95
CA PHE A 120 16.82 -5.03 -2.30
C PHE A 120 17.47 -3.94 -3.15
N ARG A 121 18.18 -4.36 -4.20
CA ARG A 121 18.78 -3.41 -5.13
C ARG A 121 17.70 -2.55 -5.80
N GLY A 122 17.77 -1.24 -5.55
CA GLY A 122 16.88 -0.26 -6.18
C GLY A 122 15.49 -0.15 -5.53
N ALA A 123 15.24 -0.84 -4.42
CA ALA A 123 14.01 -0.61 -3.66
C ALA A 123 14.01 0.80 -3.07
N ILE A 124 12.84 1.45 -3.13
CA ILE A 124 12.63 2.77 -2.55
C ILE A 124 11.62 2.61 -1.43
N LEU A 125 12.09 2.77 -0.19
CA LEU A 125 11.24 2.84 1.00
C LEU A 125 10.91 4.31 1.30
N THR A 126 9.63 4.61 1.48
CA THR A 126 9.15 5.91 1.95
C THR A 126 8.21 5.72 3.13
N GLN A 127 8.18 6.69 4.06
CA GLN A 127 7.31 6.65 5.23
C GLN A 127 6.74 8.01 5.59
N SER A 128 5.56 7.99 6.21
CA SER A 128 4.93 9.14 6.84
C SER A 128 4.49 8.76 8.26
N LYS A 129 5.06 9.41 9.27
CA LYS A 129 4.77 9.17 10.69
C LYS A 129 3.79 10.19 11.24
N TYR A 130 2.80 9.69 11.97
CA TYR A 130 1.76 10.46 12.65
C TYR A 130 1.76 10.08 14.13
N VAL A 131 1.74 11.09 15.00
CA VAL A 131 1.87 10.91 16.45
C VAL A 131 0.85 11.80 17.14
N ALA A 132 0.07 11.21 18.05
CA ALA A 132 -0.85 11.93 18.90
C ALA A 132 -0.09 12.82 19.90
N LYS A 133 -0.78 13.82 20.46
CA LYS A 133 -0.20 14.59 21.58
C LYS A 133 0.00 13.68 22.80
N PRO A 134 0.97 13.97 23.68
CA PRO A 134 1.19 13.19 24.89
C PRO A 134 -0.10 13.00 25.71
N GLY A 135 -0.41 11.75 26.06
CA GLY A 135 -1.63 11.39 26.80
C GLY A 135 -2.90 11.32 25.96
N GLN A 136 -2.81 11.47 24.63
CA GLN A 136 -3.93 11.34 23.69
C GLN A 136 -3.75 10.13 22.77
N ILE A 137 -4.85 9.71 22.16
CA ILE A 137 -4.87 8.74 21.06
C ILE A 137 -4.91 9.48 19.72
N LEU A 138 -4.33 8.87 18.69
CA LEU A 138 -4.30 9.44 17.35
C LEU A 138 -5.70 9.39 16.75
N ASN A 139 -6.16 10.53 16.21
CA ASN A 139 -7.38 10.55 15.41
C ASN A 139 -7.05 10.08 13.97
N PRO A 140 -7.69 9.03 13.45
CA PRO A 140 -7.46 8.55 12.08
C PRO A 140 -7.61 9.64 11.00
N ASP A 141 -8.48 10.62 11.20
CA ASP A 141 -8.68 11.71 10.23
C ASP A 141 -7.45 12.62 10.07
N GLU A 142 -6.54 12.62 11.05
CA GLU A 142 -5.32 13.43 11.04
C GLU A 142 -4.20 12.81 10.19
N THR A 143 -4.37 11.59 9.67
CA THR A 143 -3.34 10.92 8.85
C THR A 143 -3.50 11.16 7.35
N GLY A 144 -4.51 11.93 6.94
CA GLY A 144 -4.84 12.15 5.54
C GLY A 144 -5.42 10.91 4.85
N GLU A 145 -5.82 11.09 3.59
CA GLU A 145 -6.51 10.06 2.81
C GLU A 145 -5.57 8.93 2.33
N GLU A 146 -6.11 7.72 2.25
CA GLU A 146 -5.48 6.52 1.70
C GLU A 146 -6.47 5.80 0.80
N LEU A 147 -5.99 5.24 -0.32
CA LEU A 147 -6.81 4.33 -1.12
C LEU A 147 -7.25 3.10 -0.32
N LEU A 148 -6.33 2.56 0.48
CA LEU A 148 -6.51 1.39 1.32
C LEU A 148 -6.14 1.78 2.74
N PRO A 149 -7.05 2.42 3.49
CA PRO A 149 -6.74 2.97 4.81
C PRO A 149 -6.28 1.91 5.79
N GLN A 150 -5.09 2.10 6.34
CA GLN A 150 -4.48 1.17 7.30
C GLN A 150 -4.66 1.60 8.76
N ASN A 151 -5.24 2.77 9.01
CA ASN A 151 -5.42 3.34 10.34
C ASN A 151 -6.86 3.25 10.88
N GLY A 152 -7.79 2.65 10.11
CA GLY A 152 -9.21 2.57 10.46
C GLY A 152 -10.05 3.80 10.06
N ALA A 153 -9.45 4.80 9.39
CA ALA A 153 -10.21 5.87 8.76
C ALA A 153 -11.05 5.33 7.60
N PHE A 154 -12.26 5.85 7.44
CA PHE A 154 -13.07 5.56 6.27
C PHE A 154 -12.55 6.36 5.07
N SER A 155 -12.52 5.74 3.88
CA SER A 155 -12.19 6.45 2.64
C SER A 155 -13.05 5.96 1.48
N VAL A 156 -13.36 6.89 0.57
CA VAL A 156 -14.00 6.64 -0.72
C VAL A 156 -13.06 6.87 -1.90
N ALA A 157 -11.76 7.08 -1.65
CA ALA A 157 -10.75 7.30 -2.70
C ALA A 157 -10.73 6.15 -3.72
N GLY A 158 -11.07 4.92 -3.29
CA GLY A 158 -11.19 3.76 -4.15
C GLY A 158 -12.22 3.89 -5.29
N ILE A 159 -13.24 4.74 -5.14
CA ILE A 159 -14.26 4.97 -6.18
C ILE A 159 -13.65 5.57 -7.44
N ALA A 160 -12.61 6.41 -7.31
CA ALA A 160 -11.93 6.98 -8.47
C ALA A 160 -11.36 5.91 -9.41
N ALA A 161 -10.90 4.78 -8.87
CA ALA A 161 -10.40 3.67 -9.67
C ALA A 161 -11.50 2.94 -10.46
N VAL A 162 -12.74 2.96 -9.95
CA VAL A 162 -13.90 2.33 -10.61
C VAL A 162 -14.38 3.17 -11.81
N ASN A 163 -14.31 4.50 -11.69
CA ASN A 163 -14.70 5.42 -12.75
C ASN A 163 -13.60 5.68 -13.79
N MET A 164 -12.55 4.86 -13.83
CA MET A 164 -11.43 5.07 -14.75
C MET A 164 -11.88 5.05 -16.22
N ARG A 165 -12.81 4.16 -16.60
CA ARG A 165 -13.31 3.97 -17.98
C ARG A 165 -14.39 4.95 -18.37
N GLU A 166 -15.35 5.15 -17.49
CA GLU A 166 -16.50 5.99 -17.70
C GLU A 166 -17.07 6.40 -16.35
N ASP A 167 -17.84 7.48 -16.35
CA ASP A 167 -18.62 7.87 -15.18
C ASP A 167 -19.61 6.77 -14.83
N SER A 168 -19.68 6.40 -13.55
CA SER A 168 -20.48 5.25 -13.07
C SER A 168 -19.98 3.90 -13.60
N GLY A 169 -18.67 3.78 -13.80
CA GLY A 169 -18.03 2.53 -14.15
C GLY A 169 -18.28 1.40 -13.14
N GLY A 170 -17.98 0.18 -13.56
CA GLY A 170 -18.08 -1.02 -12.74
C GLY A 170 -16.75 -1.73 -12.58
N HIS A 171 -16.61 -2.51 -11.51
CA HIS A 171 -15.47 -3.38 -11.28
C HIS A 171 -15.97 -4.81 -11.04
N ALA A 172 -15.26 -5.78 -11.62
CA ALA A 172 -15.41 -7.20 -11.28
C ALA A 172 -14.12 -7.67 -10.59
N ALA A 173 -14.25 -8.31 -9.43
CA ALA A 173 -13.14 -8.88 -8.69
C ALA A 173 -12.93 -10.35 -9.07
N SER A 174 -11.69 -10.72 -9.41
CA SER A 174 -11.25 -12.12 -9.37
C SER A 174 -10.36 -12.30 -8.14
N SER A 175 -10.85 -12.98 -7.12
CA SER A 175 -10.18 -13.13 -5.82
C SER A 175 -9.66 -14.56 -5.64
N LEU A 176 -8.60 -14.89 -6.36
CA LEU A 176 -7.95 -16.20 -6.26
C LEU A 176 -7.02 -16.26 -5.04
N ILE A 177 -7.10 -17.35 -4.28
CA ILE A 177 -6.17 -17.60 -3.17
C ILE A 177 -4.88 -18.20 -3.73
N ARG A 178 -3.76 -17.56 -3.43
CA ARG A 178 -2.41 -18.05 -3.75
C ARG A 178 -1.69 -18.36 -2.44
N PRO A 179 -1.14 -19.57 -2.25
CA PRO A 179 -0.24 -19.83 -1.13
C PRO A 179 1.04 -19.00 -1.30
N TYR A 180 1.66 -18.62 -0.18
CA TYR A 180 3.02 -18.08 -0.17
C TYR A 180 3.98 -19.22 -0.53
N LEU A 181 4.23 -19.45 -1.82
CA LEU A 181 5.21 -20.43 -2.28
C LEU A 181 6.57 -19.73 -2.31
N TYR A 182 7.42 -20.07 -1.34
CA TYR A 182 8.82 -19.70 -1.32
C TYR A 182 9.57 -20.67 -2.23
N GLU A 183 9.89 -20.23 -3.45
CA GLU A 183 10.92 -20.85 -4.30
C GLU A 183 11.97 -19.81 -4.69
#